data_AF-A0AAP9Y4L6-F1
#
_entry.id   AF-A0AAP9Y4L6-F1
#
_cell.length_a   1.000
_cell.length_b   1.000
_cell.length_c   1.000
_cell.angle_alpha   90.00
_cell.angle_beta   90.00
_cell.angle_gamma   90.00
#
_symmetry.space_group_name_H-M   'P 1'
#
loop_
_entity.id
_entity.type
_entity.pdbx_description
1 polymer ?
#
loop_
_entity_poly.entity_id
_entity_poly.type
_entity_poly.pdbx_seq_one_letter_code
_entity_poly.pdbx_strand_id
1 'polypeptide(L)'
;MTDPLGRHWRHPSPQEILVDDEHAVMSRLTYDELLEYSTTIPAGVYPGKMWKAVYGDRAFLRWFGIVDGRTDVCSNNQRLILLCD
;
A
#
# COMPACT_ATOMS: atom_id res chain seq x y z
N MET A 1 -8.14 -9.82 -4.83
CA MET A 1 -7.26 -10.19 -3.71
C MET A 1 -7.67 -11.57 -3.22
N THR A 2 -6.77 -12.56 -3.23
CA THR A 2 -7.07 -13.98 -2.96
C THR A 2 -6.76 -14.43 -1.53
N ASP A 3 -6.09 -13.59 -0.74
CA ASP A 3 -5.78 -13.92 0.65
C ASP A 3 -7.03 -13.75 1.55
N PRO A 4 -7.40 -14.76 2.37
CA PRO A 4 -8.53 -14.67 3.29
C PRO A 4 -8.47 -13.47 4.26
N LEU A 5 -7.26 -13.05 4.67
CA LEU A 5 -7.06 -11.91 5.58
C LEU A 5 -7.38 -10.58 4.90
N GLY A 6 -7.33 -10.52 3.57
CA GLY A 6 -7.70 -9.34 2.78
C GLY A 6 -9.12 -8.85 3.05
N ARG A 7 -10.04 -9.75 3.44
CA ARG A 7 -11.44 -9.41 3.75
C ARG A 7 -11.61 -8.49 4.97
N HIS A 8 -10.60 -8.45 5.85
CA HIS A 8 -10.60 -7.66 7.07
C HIS A 8 -9.75 -6.39 6.96
N TRP A 9 -9.15 -6.14 5.79
CA TRP A 9 -8.34 -4.96 5.54
C TRP A 9 -9.01 -4.06 4.53
N ARG A 10 -9.33 -2.83 4.95
CA ARG A 10 -9.86 -1.81 4.03
C ARG A 10 -8.70 -1.18 3.27
N HIS A 11 -8.77 -1.23 1.95
CA HIS A 11 -7.84 -0.58 1.05
C HIS A 11 -8.52 -0.37 -0.31
N PRO A 12 -8.08 0.62 -1.09
CA PRO A 12 -8.66 0.91 -2.40
C PRO A 12 -8.40 -0.21 -3.41
N SER A 13 -9.10 -0.15 -4.54
CA SER A 13 -8.81 -1.03 -5.66
C SER A 13 -7.40 -0.71 -6.20
N PRO A 14 -6.54 -1.72 -6.46
CA PRO A 14 -5.22 -1.48 -7.04
C PRO A 14 -5.26 -0.77 -8.40
N GLN A 15 -6.40 -0.81 -9.11
CA GLN A 15 -6.59 -0.16 -10.40
C GLN A 15 -6.76 1.37 -10.27
N GLU A 16 -7.06 1.86 -9.07
CA GLU A 16 -7.20 3.29 -8.76
C GLU A 16 -5.85 3.95 -8.42
N ILE A 17 -4.78 3.17 -8.43
CA ILE A 17 -3.43 3.62 -8.10
C ILE A 17 -2.50 3.29 -9.27
N LEU A 18 -1.88 4.31 -9.85
CA LEU A 18 -0.80 4.15 -10.81
C LEU A 18 0.54 4.17 -10.06
N VAL A 19 1.35 3.13 -10.24
CA VAL A 19 2.63 2.99 -9.53
C VAL A 19 3.76 2.87 -10.54
N ASP A 20 4.79 3.70 -10.37
CA ASP A 20 6.07 3.57 -11.07
C ASP A 20 7.21 3.27 -10.07
N ASP A 21 8.47 3.48 -10.44
CA ASP A 21 9.63 3.20 -9.60
C ASP A 21 9.85 4.17 -8.44
N GLU A 22 9.22 5.35 -8.47
CA GLU A 22 9.41 6.42 -7.48
C GLU A 22 8.10 6.88 -6.83
N HIS A 23 7.00 6.84 -7.58
CA HIS A 23 5.73 7.47 -7.26
C HIS A 23 4.55 6.50 -7.30
N ALA A 24 3.53 6.84 -6.52
CA ALA A 24 2.20 6.27 -6.59
C ALA A 24 1.20 7.43 -6.79
N VAL A 25 0.59 7.50 -7.97
CA VAL A 25 -0.40 8.52 -8.32
C VAL A 25 -1.80 7.99 -8.05
N MET A 26 -2.61 8.76 -7.33
CA MET A 26 -3.99 8.38 -6.98
C MET A 26 -4.87 9.60 -6.72
N SER A 27 -6.19 9.42 -6.69
CA SER A 27 -7.11 10.48 -6.28
C SER A 27 -7.08 10.74 -4.78
N ARG A 28 -7.59 11.90 -4.34
CA ARG A 28 -7.80 12.18 -2.91
C ARG A 28 -8.69 11.12 -2.24
N LEU A 29 -9.76 10.68 -2.93
CA LEU A 29 -10.68 9.67 -2.40
C LEU A 29 -9.94 8.35 -2.14
N THR A 30 -9.16 7.90 -3.11
CA THR A 30 -8.32 6.68 -3.01
C THR A 30 -7.31 6.80 -1.87
N TYR A 31 -6.70 7.97 -1.68
CA TYR A 31 -5.78 8.24 -0.58
C TYR A 31 -6.47 8.15 0.80
N ASP A 32 -7.70 8.63 0.91
CA ASP A 32 -8.44 8.64 2.18
C ASP A 32 -8.90 7.23 2.59
N GLU A 33 -9.01 6.30 1.64
CA GLU A 33 -9.29 4.89 1.92
C GLU A 33 -8.09 4.12 2.50
N LEU A 34 -6.86 4.60 2.27
CA LEU A 34 -5.66 3.98 2.82
C LEU A 34 -5.58 4.21 4.33
N LEU A 35 -5.49 3.12 5.09
CA LEU A 35 -5.19 3.18 6.52
C LEU A 35 -3.78 3.74 6.76
N GLU A 36 -3.61 4.56 7.80
CA GLU A 36 -2.33 5.16 8.14
C GLU A 36 -1.55 4.30 9.16
N TYR A 37 -0.32 3.94 8.79
CA TYR A 37 0.65 3.26 9.64
C TYR A 37 2.02 3.93 9.43
N SER A 38 2.17 5.14 9.99
CA SER A 38 3.35 5.99 9.80
C SER A 38 4.58 5.50 10.58
N THR A 39 4.41 4.93 11.78
CA THR A 39 5.52 4.50 12.64
C THR A 39 5.54 2.99 12.90
N THR A 40 4.60 2.25 12.32
CA THR A 40 4.40 0.82 12.56
C THR A 40 4.18 0.06 11.25
N ILE A 41 4.27 -1.27 11.32
CA ILE A 41 3.94 -2.15 10.21
C ILE A 41 2.66 -2.91 10.59
N PRO A 42 1.63 -2.95 9.73
CA PRO A 42 0.40 -3.64 10.06
C PRO A 42 0.61 -5.15 10.17
N ALA A 43 -0.04 -5.77 11.16
CA ALA A 43 -0.05 -7.21 11.35
C ALA A 43 -0.80 -7.93 10.21
N GLY A 44 -0.56 -9.23 10.01
CA GLY A 44 -1.13 -10.01 8.91
C GLY A 44 -0.45 -9.65 7.60
N VAL A 45 0.61 -10.38 7.28
CA VAL A 45 1.47 -10.17 6.11
C VAL A 45 0.97 -11.03 4.96
N TYR A 46 0.54 -10.40 3.88
CA TYR A 46 0.15 -11.06 2.64
C TYR A 46 0.37 -10.12 1.44
N PRO A 47 0.66 -10.66 0.24
CA PRO A 47 0.90 -9.84 -0.95
C PRO A 47 -0.29 -8.94 -1.32
N GLY A 48 0.01 -7.69 -1.69
CA GLY A 48 -0.96 -6.68 -2.10
C GLY A 48 -1.61 -5.91 -0.94
N LYS A 49 -1.36 -6.27 0.32
CA LYS A 49 -1.76 -5.44 1.46
C LYS A 49 -1.07 -4.09 1.36
N MET A 50 -1.84 -3.00 1.41
CA MET A 50 -1.32 -1.65 1.25
C MET A 50 -1.83 -0.69 2.31
N TRP A 51 -1.04 0.34 2.61
CA TRP A 51 -1.32 1.37 3.61
C TRP A 51 -0.54 2.65 3.29
N LYS A 52 -0.87 3.76 3.96
CA LYS A 52 -0.12 5.01 3.86
C LYS A 52 0.77 5.25 5.08
N ALA A 53 1.90 5.91 4.87
CA ALA A 53 2.75 6.45 5.91
C ALA A 53 2.96 7.94 5.65
N VAL A 54 2.73 8.78 6.65
CA VAL A 54 2.78 10.25 6.54
C VAL A 54 3.92 10.79 7.38
N TYR A 55 4.79 11.59 6.75
CA TYR A 55 5.93 12.24 7.38
C TYR A 55 5.99 13.70 6.92
N GLY A 56 5.54 14.62 7.79
CA GLY A 56 5.44 16.04 7.43
C GLY A 56 4.42 16.26 6.31
N ASP A 57 4.86 16.89 5.24
CA ASP A 57 4.08 17.18 4.03
C ASP A 57 4.09 16.04 3.00
N ARG A 58 4.82 14.94 3.28
CA ARG A 58 4.96 13.81 2.37
C ARG A 58 4.18 12.61 2.86
N ALA A 59 3.49 11.94 1.95
CA ALA A 59 2.87 10.66 2.19
C ALA A 59 3.46 9.60 1.27
N PHE A 60 3.56 8.36 1.75
CA PHE A 60 4.10 7.23 1.01
C PHE A 60 3.08 6.10 0.99
N LEU A 61 2.87 5.51 -0.19
CA LEU A 61 2.15 4.25 -0.33
C LEU A 61 3.14 3.16 0.04
N ARG A 62 2.75 2.26 0.94
CA ARG A 62 3.50 1.07 1.28
C ARG A 62 2.67 -0.16 0.99
N TRP A 63 3.33 -1.23 0.58
CA TRP A 63 2.66 -2.51 0.38
C TRP A 63 3.59 -3.70 0.54
N PHE A 64 2.98 -4.83 0.90
CA PHE A 64 3.64 -6.12 0.85
C PHE A 64 3.65 -6.67 -0.58
N GLY A 65 4.83 -6.91 -1.14
CA GLY A 65 5.01 -7.47 -2.48
C GLY A 65 5.39 -8.95 -2.46
N ILE A 66 5.28 -9.60 -3.62
CA ILE A 66 5.73 -10.96 -3.84
C ILE A 66 7.27 -10.98 -3.89
N VAL A 67 7.87 -12.07 -3.40
CA VAL A 67 9.30 -12.36 -3.54
C VAL A 67 9.45 -13.64 -4.37
N ASP A 68 10.17 -13.56 -5.49
CA ASP A 68 10.33 -14.70 -6.39
C ASP A 68 10.99 -15.89 -5.68
N GLY A 69 10.41 -17.08 -5.86
CA GLY A 69 10.88 -18.31 -5.26
C GLY A 69 10.62 -18.44 -3.75
N ARG A 70 9.89 -17.50 -3.12
CA ARG A 70 9.57 -17.53 -1.69
C ARG A 70 8.08 -17.31 -1.44
N THR A 71 7.47 -18.21 -0.67
CA THR A 71 6.04 -18.15 -0.30
C THR A 71 5.82 -17.79 1.16
N ASP A 72 6.88 -17.74 1.96
CA ASP A 72 6.88 -17.52 3.40
C ASP A 72 7.22 -16.08 3.81
N VAL A 73 7.63 -15.24 2.85
CA VAL A 73 8.02 -13.85 3.07
C VAL A 73 7.41 -12.93 2.02
N CYS A 74 7.26 -11.65 2.37
CA CYS A 74 6.89 -10.58 1.44
C CYS A 74 7.98 -9.51 1.43
N SER A 75 8.15 -8.85 0.29
CA SER A 75 8.90 -7.59 0.22
C SER A 75 8.09 -6.48 0.89
N ASN A 76 8.75 -5.46 1.44
CA ASN A 76 8.09 -4.26 1.95
C ASN A 76 8.50 -3.08 1.07
N ASN A 77 7.59 -2.64 0.22
CA ASN A 77 7.84 -1.66 -0.82
C ASN A 77 7.25 -0.31 -0.43
N GLN A 78 7.80 0.78 -0.98
CA GLN A 78 7.23 2.11 -0.80
C GLN A 78 7.43 3.01 -2.03
N ARG A 79 6.49 3.93 -2.23
CA ARG A 79 6.54 4.99 -3.26
C ARG A 79 5.96 6.29 -2.72
N LEU A 80 6.47 7.43 -3.17
CA LEU A 80 5.93 8.74 -2.80
C LEU A 80 4.53 8.91 -3.40
N ILE A 81 3.55 9.29 -2.59
CA ILE A 81 2.20 9.55 -3.08
C ILE A 81 2.15 10.93 -3.74
N LEU A 82 1.66 10.96 -4.98
CA LEU A 82 1.24 12.16 -5.68
C LEU A 82 -0.27 12.11 -5.87
N LEU A 83 -0.95 13.22 -5.60
CA LEU A 83 -2.39 13.28 -5.73
C LEU A 83 -2.76 13.93 -7.06
N CYS A 84 -3.63 13.27 -7.81
CA CYS A 84 -4.24 13.82 -9.00
C CYS A 84 -5.71 14.16 -8.70
N ASP A 85 -6.10 15.38 -9.04
CA ASP A 85 -7.49 15.84 -8.96
C ASP A 85 -8.22 15.56 -10.29
#